data_AF-A1HUH2-F1
#
_entry.id   AF-A1HUH2-F1
#
_cell.length_a   1.000
_cell.length_b   1.000
_cell.length_c   1.000
_cell.angle_alpha   90.00
_cell.angle_beta   90.00
_cell.angle_gamma   90.00
#
_symmetry.space_group_name_H-M   'P 1'
#
loop_
_entity.id
_entity.type
_entity.pdbx_description
1 polymer ?
#
loop_
_entity_poly.entity_id
_entity_poly.type
_entity_poly.pdbx_seq_one_letter_code
_entity_poly.pdbx_strand_id
1 'polypeptide(L)'
;MKKSFIICLLVAFFLFGVTSSAAAANWVFVGKLQLASGKSRTDYVDSETVVWNKADNSITFWLLSETVDPERPPNMSAWTTTKYVTKLDGIYPTRVLEWHGYTKIDGKVMGLSSKKPDSQVIYPEEYSLLSEAIELAEKYAR
;
A
#
# COMPACT_ATOMS: atom_id res chain seq x y z
N MET A 1 -20.22 -18.54 62.20
CA MET A 1 -18.78 -18.31 61.92
C MET A 1 -18.26 -19.36 60.96
N LYS A 2 -17.89 -18.98 59.73
CA LYS A 2 -16.74 -19.48 58.96
C LYS A 2 -16.72 -18.75 57.61
N LYS A 3 -15.52 -18.34 57.22
CA LYS A 3 -15.19 -17.46 56.10
C LYS A 3 -14.97 -18.26 54.80
N SER A 4 -15.17 -17.57 53.67
CA SER A 4 -14.48 -17.68 52.37
C SER A 4 -14.62 -18.95 51.51
N PHE A 5 -14.99 -18.80 50.22
CA PHE A 5 -14.04 -18.69 49.09
C PHE A 5 -14.72 -18.36 47.75
N ILE A 6 -14.02 -17.56 46.94
CA ILE A 6 -14.32 -17.08 45.59
C ILE A 6 -14.11 -18.19 44.55
N ILE A 7 -14.95 -18.27 43.50
CA ILE A 7 -14.50 -18.65 42.14
C ILE A 7 -15.19 -17.75 41.09
N CYS A 8 -14.32 -17.13 40.29
CA CYS A 8 -14.58 -16.25 39.16
C CYS A 8 -15.07 -16.97 37.90
N LEU A 9 -15.56 -16.16 36.96
CA LEU A 9 -15.40 -16.27 35.51
C LEU A 9 -16.10 -17.43 34.78
N LEU A 10 -17.10 -17.07 33.98
CA LEU A 10 -17.17 -17.51 32.58
C LEU A 10 -17.82 -16.37 31.77
N VAL A 11 -16.98 -15.38 31.45
CA VAL A 11 -17.21 -14.52 30.29
C VAL A 11 -17.09 -15.45 29.09
N ALA A 12 -18.23 -15.87 28.55
CA ALA A 12 -18.28 -16.63 27.31
C ALA A 12 -17.77 -15.73 26.17
N PHE A 13 -16.46 -15.79 25.96
CA PHE A 13 -15.78 -15.84 24.67
C PHE A 13 -16.66 -15.45 23.46
N PHE A 14 -16.88 -14.16 23.25
CA PHE A 14 -17.03 -13.61 21.91
C PHE A 14 -15.67 -13.68 21.22
N LEU A 15 -15.26 -14.88 20.80
CA LEU A 15 -14.20 -15.01 19.80
C LEU A 15 -14.81 -14.73 18.44
N PHE A 16 -14.74 -13.45 18.10
CA PHE A 16 -14.66 -12.96 16.74
C PHE A 16 -13.60 -13.76 15.96
N GLY A 17 -14.04 -14.81 15.28
CA GLY A 17 -13.30 -15.37 14.15
C GLY A 17 -13.65 -14.57 12.90
N VAL A 18 -13.27 -13.28 12.85
CA VAL A 18 -13.21 -12.58 11.56
C VAL A 18 -12.02 -13.20 10.84
N THR A 19 -12.28 -14.24 10.05
CA THR A 19 -11.28 -14.74 9.10
C THR A 19 -11.08 -13.61 8.11
N SER A 20 -10.08 -12.78 8.35
CA SER A 20 -9.51 -11.92 7.33
C SER A 20 -8.91 -12.85 6.29
N SER A 21 -9.72 -13.28 5.33
CA SER A 21 -9.20 -13.71 4.03
C SER A 21 -8.50 -12.48 3.48
N ALA A 22 -7.20 -12.39 3.73
CA ALA A 22 -6.35 -11.55 2.92
C ALA A 22 -6.47 -12.15 1.52
N ALA A 23 -7.33 -11.55 0.67
CA ALA A 23 -7.28 -11.79 -0.75
C ALA A 23 -5.81 -11.65 -1.17
N ALA A 24 -5.30 -12.63 -1.89
CA ALA A 24 -3.92 -12.58 -2.36
C ALA A 24 -3.83 -11.38 -3.31
N ALA A 25 -3.20 -10.30 -2.86
CA ALA A 25 -3.04 -9.09 -3.66
C ALA A 25 -2.45 -9.44 -5.03
N ASN A 26 -3.16 -9.06 -6.10
CA ASN A 26 -2.79 -9.39 -7.46
C ASN A 26 -1.97 -8.23 -8.04
N TRP A 27 -0.71 -8.19 -7.62
CA TRP A 27 0.26 -7.15 -7.98
C TRP A 27 0.66 -7.26 -9.45
N VAL A 28 0.23 -6.28 -10.24
CA VAL A 28 0.54 -6.15 -11.66
C VAL A 28 1.66 -5.15 -11.84
N PHE A 29 2.70 -5.54 -12.57
CA PHE A 29 3.86 -4.70 -12.87
C PHE A 29 3.44 -3.44 -13.65
N VAL A 30 3.87 -2.28 -13.16
CA VAL A 30 3.71 -0.99 -13.83
C VAL A 30 4.95 -0.67 -14.66
N GLY A 31 6.11 -0.65 -14.01
CA GLY A 31 7.34 -0.20 -14.63
C GLY A 31 8.53 -0.18 -13.69
N LYS A 32 9.72 0.04 -14.26
CA LYS A 32 10.98 0.18 -13.54
C LYS A 32 11.71 1.44 -13.98
N LEU A 33 12.23 2.19 -13.02
CA LEU A 33 12.99 3.41 -13.26
C LEU A 33 14.30 3.41 -12.49
N GLN A 34 15.36 3.88 -13.15
CA GLN A 34 16.65 4.14 -12.55
C GLN A 34 16.66 5.57 -12.00
N LEU A 35 16.81 5.72 -10.69
CA LEU A 35 16.85 7.02 -10.03
C LEU A 35 18.24 7.66 -10.22
N ALA A 36 18.28 8.99 -10.24
CA ALA A 36 19.53 9.75 -10.32
C ALA A 36 20.51 9.42 -9.18
N SER A 37 20.01 8.92 -8.05
CA SER A 37 20.80 8.42 -6.92
C SER A 37 21.49 7.08 -7.16
N GLY A 38 21.36 6.47 -8.34
CA GLY A 38 21.89 5.13 -8.62
C GLY A 38 21.01 3.98 -8.10
N LYS A 39 19.92 4.28 -7.38
CA LYS A 39 18.93 3.31 -6.91
C LYS A 39 17.95 2.94 -8.03
N SER A 40 17.39 1.74 -7.97
CA SER A 40 16.31 1.36 -8.90
C SER A 40 14.97 1.25 -8.16
N ARG A 41 13.91 1.79 -8.76
CA ARG A 41 12.52 1.70 -8.26
C ARG A 41 11.68 0.88 -9.22
N THR A 42 10.85 -0.01 -8.68
CA THR A 42 9.89 -0.80 -9.44
C THR A 42 8.52 -0.69 -8.80
N ASP A 43 7.51 -0.40 -9.61
CA ASP A 43 6.15 -0.14 -9.13
C ASP A 43 5.17 -1.22 -9.62
N TYR A 44 4.18 -1.52 -8.77
CA TYR A 44 3.12 -2.50 -9.02
C TYR A 44 1.78 -1.96 -8.53
N VAL A 45 0.69 -2.25 -9.24
CA VAL A 45 -0.68 -1.94 -8.82
C VAL A 45 -1.38 -3.22 -8.38
N ASP A 46 -2.11 -3.18 -7.26
CA ASP A 46 -2.97 -4.28 -6.86
C ASP A 46 -4.32 -4.21 -7.60
N SER A 47 -4.43 -5.00 -8.67
CA SER A 47 -5.57 -4.99 -9.59
C SER A 47 -6.91 -5.34 -8.94
N GLU A 48 -6.92 -6.13 -7.86
CA GLU A 48 -8.15 -6.55 -7.19
C GLU A 48 -8.73 -5.48 -6.27
N THR A 49 -7.94 -4.47 -5.93
CA THR A 49 -8.34 -3.43 -4.97
C THR A 49 -8.75 -2.12 -5.62
N VAL A 50 -8.74 -2.07 -6.96
CA VAL A 50 -9.08 -0.86 -7.69
C VAL A 50 -10.58 -0.62 -7.63
N VAL A 51 -10.97 0.58 -7.22
CA VAL A 51 -12.39 0.97 -7.09
C VAL A 51 -12.62 2.28 -7.83
N TRP A 52 -13.56 2.29 -8.78
CA TRP A 52 -14.04 3.51 -9.43
C TRP A 52 -15.25 4.09 -8.70
N ASN A 53 -15.11 5.33 -8.25
CA ASN A 53 -16.21 6.14 -7.77
C ASN A 53 -16.77 6.99 -8.92
N LYS A 54 -17.94 6.59 -9.43
CA LYS A 54 -18.63 7.29 -10.52
C LYS A 54 -19.14 8.67 -10.13
N ALA A 55 -19.52 8.86 -8.87
CA ALA A 55 -20.16 10.11 -8.42
C ALA A 55 -19.21 11.31 -8.51
N ASP A 56 -17.92 11.06 -8.35
CA ASP A 56 -16.91 12.11 -8.27
C ASP A 56 -15.76 11.89 -9.28
N ASN A 57 -15.97 10.96 -10.22
CA ASN A 57 -15.04 10.52 -11.26
C ASN A 57 -13.61 10.28 -10.73
N SER A 58 -13.49 9.48 -9.69
CA SER A 58 -12.19 9.13 -9.08
C SER A 58 -11.94 7.64 -9.00
N ILE A 59 -10.67 7.23 -9.04
CA ILE A 59 -10.25 5.87 -8.76
C ILE A 59 -9.50 5.82 -7.44
N THR A 60 -9.69 4.74 -6.68
CA THR A 60 -8.90 4.41 -5.50
C THR A 60 -8.13 3.13 -5.78
N PHE A 61 -6.83 3.10 -5.53
CA PHE A 61 -5.97 1.94 -5.82
C PHE A 61 -4.79 1.86 -4.87
N TRP A 62 -4.20 0.67 -4.76
CA TRP A 62 -2.94 0.45 -4.04
C TRP A 62 -1.76 0.37 -5.01
N LEU A 63 -0.66 1.03 -4.64
CA LEU A 63 0.62 0.98 -5.31
C LEU A 63 1.69 0.41 -4.37
N LEU A 64 2.37 -0.65 -4.81
CA LEU A 64 3.60 -1.15 -4.18
C LEU A 64 4.80 -0.59 -4.94
N SER A 65 5.71 0.06 -4.23
CA SER A 65 6.99 0.50 -4.76
C SER A 65 8.12 -0.23 -4.06
N GLU A 66 8.92 -0.99 -4.81
CA GLU A 66 10.16 -1.59 -4.36
C GLU A 66 11.35 -0.73 -4.80
N THR A 67 12.21 -0.36 -3.86
CA THR A 67 13.47 0.34 -4.12
C THR A 67 14.65 -0.53 -3.72
N VAL A 68 15.56 -0.74 -4.66
CA VAL A 68 16.82 -1.48 -4.47
C VAL A 68 17.98 -0.49 -4.51
N ASP A 69 18.83 -0.57 -3.50
CA ASP A 69 20.01 0.27 -3.33
C ASP A 69 21.27 -0.59 -3.57
N PRO A 70 22.06 -0.33 -4.64
CA PRO A 70 23.20 -1.16 -4.98
C PRO A 70 24.35 -1.08 -3.95
N GLU A 71 24.36 -0.04 -3.11
CA GLU A 71 25.36 0.11 -2.04
C GLU A 71 25.01 -0.67 -0.77
N ARG A 72 23.81 -1.28 -0.73
CA ARG A 72 23.34 -2.09 0.39
C ARG A 72 23.51 -3.58 0.10
N PRO A 73 23.45 -4.44 1.13
CA PRO A 73 23.48 -5.89 0.95
C PRO A 73 22.44 -6.35 -0.11
N PRO A 74 22.78 -7.32 -0.99
CA PRO A 74 21.98 -7.71 -2.16
C PRO A 74 20.60 -8.30 -1.84
N ASN A 75 20.35 -8.56 -0.56
CA ASN A 75 19.14 -9.08 0.04
C ASN A 75 18.31 -7.99 0.77
N MET A 76 18.65 -6.71 0.55
CA MET A 76 17.99 -5.57 1.18
C MET A 76 17.22 -4.72 0.16
N SER A 77 15.91 -4.61 0.34
CA SER A 77 15.07 -3.68 -0.43
C SER A 77 14.09 -2.93 0.47
N ALA A 78 13.77 -1.69 0.08
CA ALA A 78 12.78 -0.87 0.76
C ALA A 78 11.47 -0.92 -0.02
N TRP A 79 10.39 -1.31 0.63
CA TRP A 79 9.07 -1.43 0.03
C TRP A 79 8.14 -0.38 0.62
N THR A 80 7.30 0.24 -0.19
CA THR A 80 6.21 1.07 0.30
C THR A 80 4.91 0.69 -0.38
N THR A 81 3.86 0.46 0.40
CA THR A 81 2.49 0.30 -0.12
C THR A 81 1.72 1.57 0.16
N THR A 82 1.20 2.21 -0.88
CA THR A 82 0.49 3.48 -0.79
C THR A 82 -0.88 3.35 -1.42
N LYS A 83 -1.92 3.73 -0.68
CA LYS A 83 -3.27 3.83 -1.20
C LYS A 83 -3.50 5.24 -1.70
N TYR A 84 -3.80 5.35 -2.99
CA TYR A 84 -4.09 6.62 -3.63
C TYR A 84 -5.59 6.76 -3.91
N VAL A 85 -6.04 8.02 -3.95
CA VAL A 85 -7.26 8.40 -4.67
C VAL A 85 -6.88 9.44 -5.72
N THR A 86 -7.35 9.23 -6.94
CA THR A 86 -7.02 10.07 -8.10
C THR A 86 -8.27 10.48 -8.84
N LYS A 87 -8.42 11.77 -9.14
CA LYS A 87 -9.47 12.29 -10.03
C LYS A 87 -9.08 12.05 -11.49
N LEU A 88 -10.03 11.61 -12.31
CA LEU A 88 -9.83 11.34 -13.74
C LEU A 88 -10.27 12.53 -14.61
N ASP A 89 -9.78 13.73 -14.28
CA ASP A 89 -10.10 15.01 -14.94
C ASP A 89 -8.94 15.58 -15.78
N GLY A 90 -8.04 14.71 -16.24
CA GLY A 90 -6.99 15.00 -17.23
C GLY A 90 -5.61 15.36 -16.66
N ILE A 91 -5.52 15.90 -15.44
CA ILE A 91 -4.23 16.22 -14.78
C ILE A 91 -3.94 15.34 -13.55
N TYR A 92 -4.73 14.28 -13.38
CA TYR A 92 -4.67 13.31 -12.28
C TYR A 92 -4.36 13.88 -10.88
N PRO A 93 -5.15 14.83 -10.34
CA PRO A 93 -5.04 15.24 -8.95
C PRO A 93 -5.13 14.02 -8.03
N THR A 94 -4.03 13.74 -7.34
CA THR A 94 -3.82 12.48 -6.61
C THR A 94 -3.53 12.76 -5.14
N ARG A 95 -4.15 12.02 -4.22
CA ARG A 95 -3.91 12.13 -2.79
C ARG A 95 -3.56 10.78 -2.19
N VAL A 96 -2.65 10.81 -1.21
CA VAL A 96 -2.35 9.65 -0.36
C VAL A 96 -3.42 9.50 0.71
N LEU A 97 -4.12 8.37 0.71
CA LEU A 97 -5.05 7.99 1.77
C LEU A 97 -4.34 7.26 2.90
N GLU A 98 -3.54 6.27 2.51
CA GLU A 98 -2.87 5.34 3.40
C GLU A 98 -1.47 5.04 2.89
N TRP A 99 -0.52 4.81 3.80
CA TRP A 99 0.86 4.55 3.46
C TRP A 99 1.49 3.65 4.52
N HIS A 100 2.22 2.64 4.06
CA HIS A 100 3.02 1.77 4.91
C HIS A 100 4.39 1.56 4.27
N GLY A 101 5.44 1.64 5.09
CA GLY A 101 6.81 1.36 4.67
C GLY A 101 7.33 0.09 5.32
N TYR A 102 8.11 -0.66 4.56
CA TYR A 102 8.76 -1.87 5.00
C TYR A 102 10.19 -1.93 4.49
N THR A 103 11.08 -2.57 5.25
CA THR A 103 12.38 -3.01 4.74
C THR A 103 12.38 -4.52 4.73
N LYS A 104 12.74 -5.11 3.60
CA LYS A 104 13.02 -6.53 3.48
C LYS A 104 14.52 -6.73 3.65
N ILE A 105 14.91 -7.55 4.62
CA ILE A 105 16.31 -7.98 4.85
C ILE A 105 16.28 -9.49 5.02
N ASP A 106 17.04 -10.25 4.21
CA ASP A 106 17.07 -11.72 4.31
C ASP A 106 15.69 -12.38 4.25
N GLY A 107 14.78 -11.83 3.44
CA GLY A 107 13.41 -12.31 3.33
C GLY A 107 12.49 -11.93 4.50
N LYS A 108 13.02 -11.32 5.57
CA LYS A 108 12.23 -10.82 6.70
C LYS A 108 11.77 -9.39 6.42
N VAL A 109 10.47 -9.17 6.59
CA VAL A 109 9.85 -7.84 6.44
C VAL A 109 9.83 -7.16 7.80
N MET A 110 10.46 -5.99 7.89
CA MET A 110 10.45 -5.13 9.08
C MET A 110 9.70 -3.84 8.76
N GLY A 111 8.84 -3.39 9.66
CA GLY A 111 8.18 -2.08 9.50
C GLY A 111 9.22 -0.95 9.48
N LEU A 112 9.15 -0.08 8.47
CA LEU A 112 9.87 1.19 8.50
C LEU A 112 9.05 2.17 9.33
N SER A 113 9.66 2.71 10.38
CA SER A 113 9.16 3.91 11.04
C SER A 113 9.49 5.15 10.20
N SER A 114 8.99 5.23 8.96
CA SER A 114 9.06 6.48 8.20
C SER A 114 7.89 7.38 8.59
N LYS A 115 8.12 8.70 8.51
CA LYS A 115 7.04 9.68 8.61
C LYS A 115 6.06 9.47 7.44
N LYS A 116 4.76 9.38 7.75
CA LYS A 116 3.68 9.35 6.76
C LYS A 116 3.84 10.55 5.79
N PRO A 117 3.69 10.36 4.46
CA PRO A 117 3.66 11.48 3.52
C PRO A 117 2.57 12.48 3.90
N ASP A 118 2.83 13.76 3.69
CA ASP A 118 1.80 14.78 3.90
C ASP A 118 0.59 14.51 2.99
N SER A 119 -0.62 14.73 3.49
CA SER A 119 -1.88 14.49 2.76
C SER A 119 -2.18 15.54 1.69
N GLN A 120 -1.14 16.11 1.08
CA GLN A 120 -1.25 17.12 0.03
C GLN A 120 -1.71 16.48 -1.29
N VAL A 121 -2.32 17.31 -2.16
CA VAL A 121 -2.60 16.92 -3.53
C VAL A 121 -1.29 16.93 -4.32
N ILE A 122 -1.03 15.84 -5.02
CA ILE A 122 0.09 15.65 -5.92
C ILE A 122 -0.46 15.64 -7.34
N TYR A 123 0.27 16.24 -8.26
CA TYR A 123 0.01 16.21 -9.70
C TYR A 123 1.11 15.38 -10.34
N PRO A 124 0.85 14.11 -10.70
CA PRO A 124 1.83 13.24 -11.32
C PRO A 124 2.34 13.85 -12.63
N GLU A 125 3.65 13.80 -12.85
CA GLU A 125 4.23 14.23 -14.13
C GLU A 125 3.76 13.30 -15.26
N GLU A 126 3.53 13.86 -16.44
CA GLU A 126 3.31 13.10 -17.68
C GLU A 126 4.51 12.14 -17.85
N TYR A 127 4.27 10.83 -17.99
CA TYR A 127 5.31 9.77 -18.03
C TYR A 127 5.97 9.37 -16.70
N SER A 128 5.46 9.80 -15.55
CA SER A 128 5.91 9.24 -14.27
C SER A 128 5.37 7.82 -14.04
N LEU A 129 6.07 7.00 -13.25
CA LEU A 129 5.55 5.68 -12.84
C LEU A 129 4.19 5.78 -12.12
N LEU A 130 3.89 6.91 -11.47
CA LEU A 130 2.58 7.12 -10.84
C LEU A 130 1.50 7.37 -11.89
N SER A 131 1.79 8.11 -12.95
CA SER A 131 0.85 8.31 -14.07
C SER A 131 0.55 6.99 -14.78
N GLU A 132 1.58 6.20 -15.07
CA GLU A 132 1.42 4.84 -15.65
C GLU A 132 0.60 3.92 -14.73
N ALA A 133 0.82 4.00 -13.41
CA ALA A 133 0.03 3.25 -12.44
C ALA A 133 -1.44 3.67 -12.42
N ILE A 134 -1.73 4.98 -12.56
CA ILE A 134 -3.10 5.51 -12.63
C ILE A 134 -3.79 5.01 -13.90
N GLU A 135 -3.12 5.05 -15.05
CA GLU A 135 -3.67 4.53 -16.30
C GLU A 135 -3.92 3.02 -16.23
N LEU A 136 -2.99 2.26 -15.63
CA LEU A 136 -3.18 0.83 -15.41
C LEU A 136 -4.36 0.55 -14.46
N ALA A 137 -4.47 1.30 -13.37
CA ALA A 137 -5.59 1.17 -12.44
C ALA A 137 -6.92 1.51 -13.13
N GLU A 138 -6.98 2.58 -13.94
CA GLU A 138 -8.19 2.91 -14.71
C GLU A 138 -8.65 1.76 -15.60
N LYS A 139 -7.71 1.03 -16.25
CA LYS A 139 -8.02 -0.17 -17.06
C LYS A 139 -8.62 -1.32 -16.24
N TYR A 140 -8.26 -1.47 -14.97
CA TYR A 140 -8.85 -2.49 -14.10
C TYR A 140 -10.19 -2.06 -13.50
N ALA A 141 -10.48 -0.76 -13.49
CA ALA A 141 -11.70 -0.22 -12.92
C ALA A 141 -12.90 -0.21 -13.90
N ARG A 142 -12.67 -0.44 -15.19
CA ARG A 142 -13.63 -0.30 -16.29
C ARG A 142 -13.56 -1.48 -17.25
#